data_AF-A0A1G0XVR7-F1
#
_entry.id   AF-A0A1G0XVR7-F1
#
_cell.length_a   1.000
_cell.length_b   1.000
_cell.length_c   1.000
_cell.angle_alpha   90.00
_cell.angle_beta   90.00
_cell.angle_gamma   90.00
#
_symmetry.space_group_name_H-M   'P 1'
#
loop_
_entity.id
_entity.type
_entity.pdbx_description
1 polymer ?
#
loop_
_entity_poly.entity_id
_entity_poly.type
_entity_poly.pdbx_seq_one_letter_code
_entity_poly.pdbx_strand_id
1 'polypeptide(L)'
;MNDLRERYFNMQCSLFPMVEEEFGELTSKMKRFLRIVELVQPGRFINAALRWCGLGRPMANRESLLRAFFLKAVYDLLTTKVLIENLETNPNLRRLCGWEYRSHVPSEATFSRAFKEFAKQKLLDVIHGAVVTEKFEDKIVEHSSMGSTAIIGREKSCRKNTPNKESKVKKKRGRKSKAELAAAYAGLRP
;
A
#
# COMPACT_ATOMS: atom_id res chain seq x y z
N MET A 1 35.78 -6.04 14.27
CA MET A 1 34.54 -5.22 14.31
C MET A 1 34.48 -4.29 13.10
N ASN A 2 34.56 -4.82 11.88
CA ASN A 2 34.39 -4.10 10.62
C ASN A 2 33.90 -5.16 9.61
N ASP A 3 32.60 -5.24 9.36
CA ASP A 3 32.06 -6.22 8.37
C ASP A 3 30.63 -5.85 7.90
N LEU A 4 29.85 -5.15 8.73
CA LEU A 4 28.48 -4.79 8.34
C LEU A 4 28.41 -3.55 7.45
N ARG A 5 29.21 -2.49 7.70
CA ARG A 5 29.20 -1.28 6.86
C ARG A 5 29.72 -1.54 5.45
N GLU A 6 30.81 -2.31 5.29
CA GLU A 6 31.40 -2.61 3.97
C GLU A 6 30.47 -3.44 3.07
N ARG A 7 29.62 -4.32 3.63
CA ARG A 7 28.63 -5.09 2.86
C ARG A 7 27.51 -4.25 2.23
N TYR A 8 27.26 -3.05 2.75
CA TYR A 8 26.16 -2.19 2.31
C TYR A 8 26.61 -0.88 1.66
N PHE A 9 27.84 -0.41 1.88
CA PHE A 9 28.25 0.97 1.54
C PHE A 9 28.60 1.25 0.07
N ASN A 10 28.72 0.24 -0.80
CA ASN A 10 29.12 0.45 -2.21
C ASN A 10 28.06 0.00 -3.24
N MET A 11 26.78 -0.09 -2.83
CA MET A 11 25.74 -0.77 -3.61
C MET A 11 25.28 -0.04 -4.88
N GLN A 12 25.25 1.29 -4.89
CA GLN A 12 24.60 2.03 -5.98
C GLN A 12 25.43 2.23 -7.25
N CYS A 13 26.77 2.18 -7.17
CA CYS A 13 27.63 2.41 -8.34
C CYS A 13 28.33 1.14 -8.85
N SER A 14 28.66 0.17 -7.99
CA SER A 14 29.37 -1.05 -8.42
C SER A 14 28.55 -2.33 -8.29
N LEU A 15 27.52 -2.37 -7.42
CA LEU A 15 26.81 -3.62 -7.12
C LEU A 15 25.66 -3.90 -8.07
N PHE A 16 24.96 -2.90 -8.63
CA PHE A 16 23.90 -3.20 -9.61
C PHE A 16 24.44 -3.89 -10.88
N PRO A 17 25.54 -3.46 -11.51
CA PRO A 17 26.10 -4.19 -12.65
C PRO A 17 26.53 -5.61 -12.29
N MET A 18 27.21 -5.82 -11.15
CA MET A 18 27.67 -7.14 -10.69
C MET A 18 26.50 -8.06 -10.27
N VAL A 19 25.46 -7.50 -9.63
CA VAL A 19 24.24 -8.25 -9.29
C VAL A 19 23.40 -8.52 -10.54
N GLU A 20 23.36 -7.61 -11.52
CA GLU A 20 22.70 -7.84 -12.80
C GLU A 20 23.43 -8.92 -13.61
N GLU A 21 24.76 -9.02 -13.52
CA GLU A 21 25.54 -10.14 -14.06
C GLU A 21 25.19 -11.48 -13.39
N GLU A 22 24.97 -11.52 -12.07
CA GLU A 22 24.65 -12.75 -11.33
C GLU A 22 23.16 -13.14 -11.34
N PHE A 23 22.25 -12.18 -11.41
CA PHE A 23 20.80 -12.37 -11.25
C PHE A 23 20.02 -12.15 -12.56
N GLY A 24 20.66 -11.62 -13.60
CA GLY A 24 19.99 -11.15 -14.81
C GLY A 24 19.29 -9.80 -14.62
N GLU A 25 18.39 -9.45 -15.53
CA GLU A 25 17.67 -8.16 -15.49
C GLU A 25 16.87 -7.98 -14.18
N LEU A 26 17.27 -7.00 -13.37
CA LEU A 26 16.57 -6.65 -12.14
C LEU A 26 15.28 -5.88 -12.45
N THR A 27 14.14 -6.45 -12.06
CA THR A 27 12.85 -5.75 -12.15
C THR A 27 12.82 -4.48 -11.29
N SER A 28 11.97 -3.51 -11.66
CA SER A 28 11.82 -2.26 -10.91
C SER A 28 11.47 -2.48 -9.43
N LYS A 29 10.69 -3.53 -9.11
CA LYS A 29 10.37 -3.90 -7.72
C LYS A 29 11.59 -4.46 -6.96
N MET A 30 12.44 -5.27 -7.61
CA MET A 30 13.69 -5.75 -7.01
C MET A 30 14.65 -4.59 -6.72
N LYS A 31 14.80 -3.64 -7.65
CA LYS A 31 15.60 -2.42 -7.44
C LYS A 31 15.08 -1.60 -6.26
N ARG A 32 13.76 -1.45 -6.15
CA ARG A 32 13.12 -0.77 -5.01
C ARG A 32 13.39 -1.48 -3.68
N PHE A 33 13.27 -2.81 -3.67
CA PHE A 33 13.56 -3.63 -2.50
C PHE A 33 15.03 -3.46 -2.05
N LEU A 34 15.97 -3.54 -2.99
CA LEU A 34 17.40 -3.35 -2.71
C LEU A 34 17.68 -1.98 -2.09
N ARG A 35 17.11 -0.91 -2.65
CA ARG A 35 17.24 0.45 -2.08
C ARG A 35 16.73 0.54 -0.64
N ILE A 36 15.63 -0.15 -0.32
CA ILE A 36 15.09 -0.19 1.04
C ILE A 36 16.06 -0.92 1.98
N VAL A 37 16.55 -2.09 1.57
CA VAL A 37 17.50 -2.88 2.37
C VAL A 37 18.80 -2.10 2.59
N GLU A 38 19.29 -1.40 1.58
CA GLU A 38 20.48 -0.56 1.65
C GLU A 38 20.28 0.64 2.58
N LEU A 39 19.15 1.35 2.48
CA LEU A 39 18.82 2.49 3.33
C LEU A 39 18.66 2.08 4.80
N VAL A 40 17.97 0.97 5.03
CA VAL A 40 17.63 0.51 6.38
C VAL A 40 18.80 -0.21 7.03
N GLN A 41 19.58 -0.99 6.28
CA GLN A 41 20.61 -1.89 6.80
C GLN A 41 20.07 -2.80 7.92
N PRO A 42 19.15 -3.75 7.61
CA PRO A 42 18.36 -4.46 8.60
C PRO A 42 19.16 -5.13 9.73
N GLY A 43 20.40 -5.56 9.46
CA GLY A 43 21.29 -6.16 10.45
C GLY A 43 21.56 -5.29 11.68
N ARG A 44 21.50 -3.96 11.56
CA ARG A 44 21.76 -3.03 12.69
C ARG A 44 20.64 -3.00 13.73
N PHE A 45 19.44 -3.42 13.36
CA PHE A 45 18.29 -3.47 14.25
C PHE A 45 18.10 -4.84 14.91
N ILE A 46 18.98 -5.81 14.61
CA ILE A 46 18.94 -7.15 15.20
C ILE A 46 19.72 -7.13 16.52
N ASN A 47 18.98 -6.75 17.56
CA ASN A 47 19.47 -6.69 18.92
C ASN A 47 19.69 -8.09 19.51
N ALA A 48 20.40 -8.16 20.64
CA ALA A 48 20.66 -9.42 21.35
C ALA A 48 19.39 -10.23 21.66
N ALA A 49 18.27 -9.55 21.93
CA ALA A 49 16.97 -10.19 22.16
C ALA A 49 16.39 -10.93 20.92
N LEU A 50 16.81 -10.56 19.71
CA LEU A 50 16.42 -11.24 18.47
C LEU A 50 17.50 -12.23 18.00
N ARG A 51 18.68 -12.19 18.61
CA ARG A 51 19.74 -13.16 18.32
C ARG A 51 19.49 -14.42 19.13
N TRP A 52 19.87 -15.54 18.54
CA TRP A 52 19.86 -16.80 19.26
C TRP A 52 20.97 -16.79 20.32
N CYS A 53 20.58 -16.93 21.59
CA CYS A 53 21.49 -17.12 22.70
C CYS A 53 21.05 -18.38 23.46
N GLY A 54 21.69 -19.52 23.18
CA GLY A 54 21.34 -20.78 23.84
C GLY A 54 22.23 -21.94 23.40
N LEU A 55 21.99 -23.10 24.00
CA LEU A 55 22.55 -24.38 23.58
C LEU A 55 21.49 -25.14 22.76
N GLY A 56 21.87 -25.69 21.60
CA GLY A 56 20.96 -26.45 20.73
C GLY A 56 20.94 -25.99 19.27
N ARG A 57 19.84 -26.25 18.56
CA ARG A 57 19.71 -25.90 17.14
C ARG A 57 19.67 -24.37 16.96
N PRO A 58 20.56 -23.78 16.15
CA PRO A 58 20.54 -22.36 15.86
C PRO A 58 19.19 -21.93 15.27
N MET A 59 18.71 -20.76 15.67
CA MET A 59 17.52 -20.19 15.03
C MET A 59 17.82 -19.77 13.59
N ALA A 60 16.78 -19.76 12.75
CA ALA A 60 16.86 -19.18 11.42
C ALA A 60 17.33 -17.72 11.50
N ASN A 61 18.15 -17.31 10.53
CA ASN A 61 18.71 -15.96 10.49
C ASN A 61 17.60 -14.89 10.50
N ARG A 62 17.54 -14.10 11.58
CA ARG A 62 16.51 -13.06 11.75
C ARG A 62 16.66 -11.94 10.72
N GLU A 63 17.85 -11.72 10.21
CA GLU A 63 18.07 -10.72 9.17
C GLU A 63 17.41 -11.13 7.88
N SER A 64 17.57 -12.38 7.47
CA SER A 64 16.91 -12.92 6.29
C SER A 64 15.39 -12.90 6.43
N LEU A 65 14.87 -13.18 7.62
CA LEU A 65 13.43 -13.08 7.91
C LEU A 65 12.93 -11.63 7.87
N LEU A 66 13.72 -10.67 8.35
CA LEU A 66 13.38 -9.25 8.28
C LEU A 66 13.42 -8.72 6.83
N ARG A 67 14.41 -9.14 6.05
CA ARG A 67 14.47 -8.87 4.60
C ARG A 67 13.24 -9.43 3.90
N ALA A 68 12.84 -10.67 4.19
CA ALA A 68 11.63 -11.26 3.65
C ALA A 68 10.35 -10.53 4.09
N PHE A 69 10.34 -9.97 5.31
CA PHE A 69 9.25 -9.10 5.76
C PHE A 69 9.14 -7.83 4.91
N PHE A 70 10.26 -7.17 4.59
CA PHE A 70 10.26 -6.04 3.65
C PHE A 70 9.84 -6.47 2.25
N LEU A 71 10.27 -7.64 1.80
CA LEU A 71 9.87 -8.17 0.49
C LEU A 71 8.35 -8.33 0.42
N LYS A 72 7.73 -8.87 1.48
CA LYS A 72 6.28 -8.99 1.61
C LYS A 72 5.58 -7.65 1.38
N ALA A 73 6.11 -6.57 1.98
CA ALA A 73 5.54 -5.23 1.85
C ALA A 73 5.78 -4.61 0.46
N VAL A 74 6.96 -4.79 -0.15
CA VAL A 74 7.27 -4.24 -1.49
C VAL A 74 6.46 -4.91 -2.61
N TYR A 75 6.13 -6.19 -2.43
CA TYR A 75 5.37 -6.98 -3.40
C TYR A 75 3.88 -7.04 -3.09
N ASP A 76 3.40 -6.32 -2.05
CA ASP A 76 1.99 -6.30 -1.62
C ASP A 76 1.41 -7.71 -1.40
N LEU A 77 2.22 -8.63 -0.86
CA LEU A 77 1.81 -10.01 -0.64
C LEU A 77 0.89 -10.08 0.58
N LEU A 78 -0.30 -10.66 0.42
CA LEU A 78 -1.29 -10.71 1.49
C LEU A 78 -0.89 -11.68 2.62
N THR A 79 -0.47 -12.89 2.26
CA THR A 79 -0.22 -13.98 3.22
C THR A 79 1.24 -14.40 3.28
N THR A 80 1.63 -15.05 4.39
CA THR A 80 2.96 -15.65 4.58
C THR A 80 3.19 -16.85 3.67
N LYS A 81 2.14 -17.61 3.34
CA LYS A 81 2.21 -18.73 2.40
C LYS A 81 2.65 -18.27 1.02
N VAL A 82 1.99 -17.23 0.49
CA VAL A 82 2.32 -16.65 -0.81
C VAL A 82 3.76 -16.12 -0.81
N LEU A 83 4.23 -15.52 0.29
CA LEU A 83 5.65 -15.13 0.41
C LEU A 83 6.60 -16.32 0.28
N ILE A 84 6.33 -17.42 0.97
CA ILE A 84 7.17 -18.63 0.94
C ILE A 84 7.16 -19.26 -0.46
N GLU A 85 5.98 -19.42 -1.06
CA GLU A 85 5.84 -19.93 -2.43
C GLU A 85 6.62 -19.08 -3.44
N ASN A 86 6.59 -17.75 -3.29
CA ASN A 86 7.38 -16.84 -4.13
C ASN A 86 8.90 -17.02 -3.93
N LEU A 87 9.35 -17.25 -2.70
CA LEU A 87 10.77 -17.49 -2.38
C LEU A 87 11.24 -18.86 -2.88
N GLU A 88 10.37 -19.87 -2.89
CA GLU A 88 10.70 -21.19 -3.42
C GLU A 88 10.74 -21.18 -4.96
N THR A 89 9.81 -20.47 -5.58
CA THR A 89 9.67 -20.38 -7.04
C THR A 89 10.77 -19.53 -7.65
N ASN A 90 11.01 -18.32 -7.10
CA ASN A 90 11.94 -17.35 -7.67
C ASN A 90 13.30 -17.37 -6.97
N PRO A 91 14.37 -17.90 -7.62
CA PRO A 91 15.70 -17.96 -7.01
C PRO A 91 16.28 -16.57 -6.71
N ASN A 92 15.96 -15.58 -7.54
CA ASN A 92 16.44 -14.20 -7.38
C ASN A 92 15.92 -13.57 -6.08
N LEU A 93 14.60 -13.67 -5.83
CA LEU A 93 13.99 -13.15 -4.60
C LEU A 93 14.53 -13.85 -3.35
N ARG A 94 14.76 -15.16 -3.47
CA ARG A 94 15.32 -15.98 -2.40
C ARG A 94 16.73 -15.52 -2.01
N ARG A 95 17.60 -15.39 -3.01
CA ARG A 95 18.99 -14.92 -2.83
C ARG A 95 19.05 -13.49 -2.32
N LEU A 96 18.18 -12.60 -2.79
CA LEU A 96 18.07 -11.22 -2.28
C LEU A 96 17.72 -11.17 -0.77
N CYS A 97 16.90 -12.11 -0.30
CA CYS A 97 16.61 -12.25 1.14
C CYS A 97 17.76 -12.90 1.92
N GLY A 98 18.79 -13.44 1.27
CA GLY A 98 19.95 -14.09 1.88
C GLY A 98 19.84 -15.61 1.97
N TRP A 99 18.99 -16.25 1.16
CA TRP A 99 18.90 -17.71 1.07
C TRP A 99 19.38 -18.21 -0.31
N GLU A 100 20.36 -19.09 -0.32
CA GLU A 100 20.90 -19.66 -1.57
C GLU A 100 19.98 -20.77 -2.10
N TYR A 101 19.63 -21.73 -1.25
CA TYR A 101 18.87 -22.91 -1.60
C TYR A 101 17.42 -22.87 -1.09
N ARG A 102 16.52 -23.62 -1.75
CA ARG A 102 15.12 -23.77 -1.30
C ARG A 102 15.04 -24.32 0.12
N SER A 103 15.90 -25.29 0.45
CA SER A 103 15.99 -25.91 1.78
C SER A 103 16.34 -24.94 2.91
N HIS A 104 16.92 -23.78 2.60
CA HIS A 104 17.24 -22.77 3.60
C HIS A 104 16.05 -21.88 3.96
N VAL A 105 14.97 -21.89 3.16
CA VAL A 105 13.75 -21.13 3.43
C VAL A 105 13.05 -21.75 4.65
N PRO A 106 12.87 -20.99 5.74
CA PRO A 106 12.22 -21.52 6.94
C PRO A 106 10.75 -21.85 6.71
N SER A 107 10.21 -22.73 7.55
CA SER A 107 8.78 -23.05 7.54
C SER A 107 7.90 -21.86 7.90
N GLU A 108 6.63 -21.91 7.50
CA GLU A 108 5.63 -20.87 7.83
C GLU A 108 5.55 -20.59 9.33
N ALA A 109 5.58 -21.62 10.17
CA ALA A 109 5.57 -21.45 11.62
C ALA A 109 6.75 -20.60 12.13
N THR A 110 7.92 -20.72 11.49
CA THR A 110 9.12 -19.93 11.83
C THR A 110 8.92 -18.46 11.44
N PHE A 111 8.36 -18.20 10.25
CA PHE A 111 7.99 -16.85 9.82
C PHE A 111 6.97 -16.20 10.77
N SER A 112 5.89 -16.91 11.11
CA SER A 112 4.87 -16.38 12.01
C SER A 112 5.43 -16.03 13.39
N ARG A 113 6.29 -16.89 13.95
CA ARG A 113 6.96 -16.62 15.23
C ARG A 113 7.86 -15.39 15.13
N ALA A 114 8.65 -15.28 14.06
CA ALA A 114 9.54 -14.15 13.88
C ALA A 114 8.80 -12.83 13.70
N PHE A 115 7.76 -12.80 12.86
CA PHE A 115 6.95 -11.59 12.65
C PHE A 115 6.21 -11.17 13.92
N LYS A 116 5.75 -12.13 14.73
CA LYS A 116 5.16 -11.85 16.03
C LYS A 116 6.15 -11.17 16.97
N GLU A 117 7.41 -11.61 16.98
CA GLU A 117 8.46 -10.97 17.78
C GLU A 117 8.82 -9.57 17.27
N PHE A 118 8.93 -9.38 15.95
CA PHE A 118 9.17 -8.07 15.35
C PHE A 118 8.06 -7.08 15.71
N ALA A 119 6.80 -7.53 15.69
CA ALA A 119 5.65 -6.72 16.09
C ALA A 119 5.69 -6.38 17.59
N LYS A 120 6.01 -7.36 18.46
CA LYS A 120 6.16 -7.13 19.90
C LYS A 120 7.22 -6.08 20.23
N GLN A 121 8.34 -6.10 19.51
CA GLN A 121 9.43 -5.14 19.70
C GLN A 121 9.19 -3.82 18.96
N LYS A 122 8.07 -3.66 18.25
CA LYS A 122 7.77 -2.49 17.41
C LYS A 122 8.94 -2.16 16.46
N LEU A 123 9.54 -3.20 15.88
CA LEU A 123 10.79 -3.07 15.15
C LEU A 123 10.68 -2.10 13.97
N LEU A 124 9.53 -2.08 13.29
CA LEU A 124 9.27 -1.16 12.19
C LEU A 124 9.20 0.30 12.64
N ASP A 125 8.61 0.57 13.80
CA ASP A 125 8.52 1.94 14.35
C ASP A 125 9.92 2.45 14.69
N VAL A 126 10.75 1.58 15.27
CA VAL A 126 12.16 1.88 15.57
C VAL A 126 12.95 2.13 14.29
N ILE A 127 12.79 1.27 13.28
CA ILE A 127 13.44 1.44 11.96
C ILE A 127 13.00 2.77 11.32
N HIS A 128 11.70 3.04 11.33
CA HIS A 128 11.15 4.25 10.72
C HIS A 128 11.68 5.49 11.42
N GLY A 129 11.65 5.53 12.75
CA GLY A 129 12.21 6.65 13.54
C GLY A 129 13.69 6.86 13.28
N ALA A 130 14.48 5.80 13.23
CA ALA A 130 15.92 5.88 12.93
C ALA A 130 16.19 6.42 11.51
N VAL A 131 15.46 5.95 10.50
CA VAL A 131 15.63 6.44 9.12
C VAL A 131 15.20 7.89 8.98
N VAL A 132 14.10 8.29 9.63
CA VAL A 132 13.61 9.67 9.59
C VAL A 132 14.61 10.61 10.25
N THR A 133 15.06 10.29 11.46
CA THR A 133 16.08 11.08 12.16
C THR A 133 17.36 11.21 11.32
N GLU A 134 17.93 10.11 10.86
CA GLU A 134 19.18 10.13 10.08
C GLU A 134 19.12 10.89 8.75
N LYS A 135 17.95 11.01 8.12
CA LYS A 135 17.80 11.63 6.79
C LYS A 135 17.19 13.02 6.81
N PHE A 136 16.49 13.37 7.88
CA PHE A 136 15.70 14.59 7.98
C PHE A 136 16.00 15.44 9.22
N GLU A 137 16.97 15.07 10.06
CA GLU A 137 17.38 15.91 11.22
C GLU A 137 17.82 17.32 10.79
N ASP A 138 18.61 17.44 9.72
CA ASP A 138 19.09 18.74 9.20
C ASP A 138 18.17 19.37 8.15
N LYS A 139 17.03 18.73 7.85
CA LYS A 139 16.13 19.19 6.79
C LYS A 139 14.87 19.78 7.40
N ILE A 140 14.61 21.04 7.07
CA ILE A 140 13.33 21.66 7.40
C ILE A 140 12.25 20.97 6.56
N VAL A 141 11.48 20.10 7.20
CA VAL A 141 10.26 19.57 6.62
C VAL A 141 9.17 20.58 6.92
N GLU A 142 8.77 21.36 5.92
CA GLU A 142 7.56 22.17 6.04
C GLU A 142 6.39 21.25 6.34
N HIS A 143 5.77 21.42 7.51
CA HIS A 143 4.53 20.76 7.85
C HIS A 143 3.45 21.28 6.90
N SER A 144 3.19 20.57 5.80
CA SER A 144 1.97 20.77 5.04
C SER A 144 0.82 20.12 5.83
N SER A 145 0.41 20.78 6.90
CA SER A 145 -0.79 20.44 7.64
C SER A 145 -1.99 20.90 6.82
N MET A 146 -2.30 20.16 5.75
CA MET A 146 -3.56 20.29 5.03
C MET A 146 -4.66 19.73 5.94
N GLY A 147 -5.17 20.59 6.82
CA GLY A 147 -6.29 20.24 7.68
C GLY A 147 -7.47 19.82 6.82
N SER A 148 -7.98 18.61 7.02
CA SER A 148 -9.28 18.17 6.48
C SER A 148 -10.43 18.79 7.28
N THR A 149 -10.27 20.03 7.73
CA THR A 149 -11.38 20.84 8.21
C THR A 149 -12.25 21.15 7.01
N ALA A 150 -13.50 20.70 7.04
CA ALA A 150 -14.50 21.08 6.06
C ALA A 150 -14.59 22.61 6.01
N ILE A 151 -13.93 23.22 5.04
CA ILE A 151 -14.12 24.63 4.73
C ILE A 151 -15.53 24.72 4.17
N ILE A 152 -16.36 25.58 4.76
CA ILE A 152 -17.69 25.85 4.22
C ILE A 152 -17.47 26.54 2.88
N GLY A 153 -17.41 25.74 1.81
CA GLY A 153 -17.42 26.25 0.46
C GLY A 153 -18.72 27.01 0.27
N ARG A 154 -18.61 28.31 -0.04
CA ARG A 154 -19.74 29.10 -0.53
C ARG A 154 -20.12 28.70 -1.96
N GLU A 155 -20.06 27.41 -2.28
CA GLU A 155 -20.51 26.87 -3.55
C GLU A 155 -22.02 26.68 -3.47
N LYS A 156 -22.74 27.80 -3.46
CA LYS A 156 -24.10 27.76 -3.98
C LYS A 156 -23.92 27.38 -5.45
N SER A 157 -24.36 26.19 -5.83
CA SER A 157 -24.72 25.92 -7.22
C SER A 157 -25.61 27.09 -7.66
N CYS A 158 -25.06 28.00 -8.48
CA CYS A 158 -25.89 28.95 -9.20
C CYS A 158 -26.84 28.08 -10.00
N ARG A 159 -28.10 27.98 -9.51
CA ARG A 159 -29.17 27.26 -10.20
C ARG A 159 -29.08 27.71 -11.65
N LYS A 160 -28.81 26.76 -12.55
CA LYS A 160 -28.87 27.03 -14.00
C LYS A 160 -30.19 27.73 -14.23
N ASN A 161 -30.14 28.90 -14.87
CA ASN A 161 -31.29 29.68 -15.27
C ASN A 161 -32.23 28.75 -16.07
N THR A 162 -33.20 28.14 -15.39
CA THR A 162 -34.32 27.49 -16.04
C THR A 162 -35.21 28.62 -16.52
N PRO A 163 -35.41 28.80 -17.84
CA PRO A 163 -36.30 29.83 -18.34
C PRO A 163 -37.69 29.59 -17.77
N ASN A 164 -38.29 30.67 -17.28
CA ASN A 164 -39.59 30.71 -16.62
C ASN A 164 -40.63 30.06 -17.54
N LYS A 165 -41.05 28.82 -17.25
CA LYS A 165 -42.19 28.22 -17.95
C LYS A 165 -43.43 28.94 -17.45
N GLU A 166 -43.87 29.92 -18.23
CA GLU A 166 -45.18 30.55 -18.08
C GLU A 166 -46.23 29.48 -17.80
N SER A 167 -46.87 29.62 -16.65
CA SER A 167 -47.89 28.71 -16.15
C SER A 167 -49.03 28.60 -17.17
N LYS A 168 -49.09 27.49 -17.92
CA LYS A 168 -50.28 27.14 -18.70
C LYS A 168 -51.45 26.97 -17.72
N VAL A 169 -52.34 27.96 -17.70
CA VAL A 169 -53.59 27.92 -16.94
C VAL A 169 -54.39 26.69 -17.38
N LYS A 170 -54.58 25.73 -16.47
CA LYS A 170 -55.49 24.59 -16.69
C LYS A 170 -56.91 25.13 -16.77
N LYS A 171 -57.53 25.13 -17.96
CA LYS A 171 -58.94 25.48 -18.11
C LYS A 171 -59.80 24.44 -17.39
N LYS A 172 -60.59 24.88 -16.41
CA LYS A 172 -61.59 24.03 -15.75
C LYS A 172 -62.69 23.68 -16.77
N ARG A 173 -63.02 22.40 -16.88
CA ARG A 173 -64.06 21.87 -17.78
C ARG A 173 -65.42 22.36 -17.26
N GLY A 174 -65.96 23.40 -17.89
CA GLY A 174 -67.28 23.96 -17.54
C GLY A 174 -68.43 23.09 -18.02
N ARG A 175 -69.58 23.25 -17.37
CA ARG A 175 -70.88 22.62 -17.72
C ARG A 175 -71.23 22.99 -19.18
N LYS A 176 -71.62 21.99 -19.98
CA LYS A 176 -72.01 22.17 -21.39
C LYS A 176 -73.08 23.26 -21.53
N SER A 177 -72.96 24.08 -22.57
CA SER A 177 -73.89 25.19 -22.80
C SER A 177 -75.27 24.68 -23.24
N LYS A 178 -76.31 25.52 -23.12
CA LYS A 178 -77.70 25.15 -23.47
C LYS A 178 -77.85 24.72 -24.94
N ALA A 179 -77.00 25.25 -25.82
CA ALA A 179 -76.94 24.87 -27.23
C ALA A 179 -76.35 23.46 -27.45
N GLU A 180 -75.36 23.06 -26.64
CA GLU A 180 -74.77 21.70 -26.69
C GLU A 180 -75.70 20.64 -26.09
N LEU A 181 -76.54 21.01 -25.12
CA LEU A 181 -77.62 20.15 -24.64
C LEU A 181 -78.73 19.99 -25.69
N ALA A 182 -79.10 21.07 -26.38
CA ALA A 182 -80.10 21.02 -27.44
C ALA A 182 -79.67 20.12 -28.63
N ALA A 183 -78.39 20.14 -29.00
CA ALA A 183 -77.85 19.22 -30.01
C ALA A 183 -77.81 17.75 -29.55
N ALA A 184 -77.64 17.49 -28.25
CA ALA A 184 -77.69 16.13 -27.69
C ALA A 184 -79.12 15.55 -27.64
N TYR A 185 -80.13 16.40 -27.46
CA TYR A 185 -81.54 15.99 -27.49
C TYR A 185 -82.16 15.99 -28.90
N ALA A 186 -81.54 16.67 -29.88
CA ALA A 186 -81.96 16.64 -31.28
C ALA A 186 -81.61 15.33 -32.02
N GLY A 187 -80.78 14.47 -31.42
CA GLY A 187 -80.51 13.10 -31.90
C GLY A 187 -81.41 12.01 -31.31
N LEU A 188 -82.43 12.38 -30.53
CA LEU A 188 -83.34 11.47 -29.82
C LEU A 188 -84.79 11.91 -30.02
N ARG A 189 -85.33 11.71 -31.23
CA ARG A 189 -86.74 11.35 -31.43
C ARG A 189 -86.89 10.48 -32.70
N PRO A 190 -87.80 9.49 -32.65
CA PRO A 190 -87.96 8.43 -33.63
C PRO A 190 -88.50 8.91 -34.98
#